data_AF-A0AAV9M7G6-F1
#
_entry.id   AF-A0AAV9M7G6-F1
#
_cell.length_a   1.000
_cell.length_b   1.000
_cell.length_c   1.000
_cell.angle_alpha   90.00
_cell.angle_beta   90.00
_cell.angle_gamma   90.00
#
_symmetry.space_group_name_H-M   'P 1'
#
loop_
_entity.id
_entity.type
_entity.pdbx_description
1 polymer ?
#
loop_
_entity_poly.entity_id
_entity_poly.type
_entity_poly.pdbx_seq_one_letter_code
_entity_poly.pdbx_strand_id
1 'polypeptide(L)'
;MVQWTKPPDKWVKVNTDGSALCNPGRIGAGGIIRNPKGELILAFSTPLGEGTNNQAEVEAAILGLSWCANLRYKNVILEVDSQVFGGWFKNNQEPGICLAKCRSCSTQSLNSITSNAFIPLERPIM
;
A
#
# COMPACT_ATOMS: atom_id res chain seq x y z
N MET A 1 20.85 4.44 -3.57
CA MET A 1 19.84 5.22 -2.82
C MET A 1 18.63 5.38 -3.73
N VAL A 2 17.46 4.89 -3.34
CA VAL A 2 16.23 5.08 -4.12
C VAL A 2 15.72 6.50 -3.83
N GLN A 3 15.59 7.32 -4.87
CA GLN A 3 15.04 8.66 -4.73
C GLN A 3 13.53 8.61 -4.93
N TRP A 4 12.78 9.03 -3.92
CA TRP A 4 11.33 9.16 -4.04
C TRP A 4 10.98 10.31 -4.99
N THR A 5 10.17 10.01 -6.01
CA THR A 5 9.68 11.00 -6.98
C THR A 5 8.23 11.36 -6.70
N LYS A 6 7.92 12.67 -6.77
CA LYS A 6 6.53 13.16 -6.60
C LYS A 6 5.62 12.63 -7.72
N PRO A 7 4.39 12.21 -7.40
CA PRO A 7 3.44 11.83 -8.45
C PRO A 7 2.95 13.08 -9.22
N PRO A 8 2.50 12.90 -10.49
CA PRO A 8 1.88 13.98 -11.25
C PRO A 8 0.61 14.53 -10.59
N ASP A 9 0.17 15.71 -11.01
CA ASP A 9 -1.08 16.29 -10.53
C ASP A 9 -2.27 15.35 -10.74
N LYS A 10 -3.18 15.32 -9.75
CA LYS A 10 -4.35 14.43 -9.69
C LYS A 10 -4.03 12.94 -9.46
N TRP A 11 -2.76 12.57 -9.23
CA TRP A 11 -2.36 11.23 -8.80
C TRP A 11 -2.00 11.20 -7.33
N VAL A 12 -2.22 10.07 -6.68
CA VAL A 12 -1.63 9.77 -5.37
C VAL A 12 -0.58 8.69 -5.54
N LYS A 13 0.48 8.76 -4.74
CA LYS A 13 1.51 7.74 -4.68
C LYS A 13 1.35 6.95 -3.38
N VAL A 14 1.36 5.64 -3.50
CA VAL A 14 1.28 4.68 -2.40
C VAL A 14 2.58 3.91 -2.39
N ASN A 15 3.33 4.02 -1.30
CA ASN A 15 4.51 3.21 -1.04
C ASN A 15 4.12 2.16 0.02
N THR A 16 4.31 0.88 -0.27
CA THR A 16 3.97 -0.22 0.65
C THR A 16 5.18 -1.11 0.90
N ASP A 17 5.22 -1.72 2.09
CA ASP A 17 6.25 -2.65 2.50
C ASP A 17 5.62 -3.77 3.35
N GLY A 18 6.01 -5.00 3.07
CA GLY A 18 5.63 -6.20 3.78
C GLY A 18 6.79 -6.75 4.61
N SER A 19 6.57 -6.96 5.90
CA SER A 19 7.60 -7.49 6.81
C SER A 19 7.24 -8.87 7.35
N ALA A 20 8.26 -9.69 7.60
CA ALA A 20 8.13 -11.02 8.21
C ALA A 20 9.25 -11.23 9.24
N LEU A 21 8.91 -11.66 10.46
CA LEU A 21 9.90 -11.96 11.50
C LEU A 21 10.68 -13.27 11.23
N CYS A 22 10.06 -14.20 10.51
CA CYS A 22 10.61 -15.48 10.01
C CYS A 22 9.90 -15.81 8.69
N ASN A 23 10.45 -16.71 7.86
CA ASN A 23 9.85 -17.07 6.57
C ASN A 23 9.64 -18.59 6.44
N PRO A 24 8.45 -19.14 6.79
CA PRO A 24 7.25 -18.43 7.27
C PRO A 24 7.35 -18.02 8.75
N GLY A 25 6.54 -17.04 9.14
CA GLY A 25 6.51 -16.49 10.50
C GLY A 25 5.49 -15.37 10.63
N ARG A 26 5.53 -14.62 11.74
CA ARG A 26 4.62 -13.48 11.94
C ARG A 26 4.90 -12.40 10.91
N ILE A 27 3.84 -11.95 10.24
CA ILE A 27 3.89 -10.97 9.16
C ILE A 27 3.13 -9.68 9.51
N GLY A 28 3.57 -8.59 8.91
CA GLY A 28 2.91 -7.29 8.99
C GLY A 28 2.99 -6.54 7.66
N ALA A 29 2.01 -5.69 7.43
CA ALA A 29 1.94 -4.82 6.26
C ALA A 29 1.97 -3.36 6.70
N GLY A 30 2.66 -2.54 5.93
CA GLY A 30 2.70 -1.09 6.12
C GLY A 30 2.63 -0.34 4.81
N GLY A 31 2.27 0.93 4.89
CA GLY A 31 2.32 1.79 3.73
C GLY A 31 1.97 3.24 4.01
N ILE A 32 2.33 4.09 3.06
CA ILE A 32 2.19 5.53 3.10
C ILE A 32 1.55 6.00 1.78
N ILE A 33 0.52 6.84 1.89
CA ILE A 33 -0.15 7.49 0.77
C ILE A 33 0.21 8.97 0.78
N ARG A 34 0.73 9.48 -0.33
CA ARG A 34 1.11 10.88 -0.52
C ARG A 34 0.41 11.51 -1.71
N ASN A 35 0.11 12.80 -1.58
CA ASN A 35 -0.47 13.60 -2.66
C ASN A 35 0.62 14.14 -3.62
N PRO A 36 0.25 14.84 -4.71
CA PRO A 36 1.20 15.45 -5.65
C PRO A 36 2.15 16.48 -5.03
N LYS A 37 1.73 17.17 -3.97
CA LYS A 37 2.57 18.12 -3.24
C LYS A 37 3.66 17.41 -2.42
N GLY A 38 3.50 16.11 -2.18
CA GLY A 38 4.32 15.28 -1.31
C GLY A 38 3.83 15.25 0.14
N GLU A 39 2.64 15.77 0.40
CA GLU A 39 2.03 15.76 1.73
C GLU A 39 1.49 14.36 2.04
N LEU A 40 1.63 13.93 3.29
CA LEU A 40 1.08 12.68 3.79
C LEU A 40 -0.44 12.78 3.86
N ILE A 41 -1.14 11.89 3.15
CA ILE A 41 -2.60 11.73 3.26
C ILE A 41 -2.93 10.73 4.36
N LEU A 42 -2.26 9.56 4.32
CA LEU A 42 -2.52 8.46 5.23
C LEU A 42 -1.28 7.58 5.37
N ALA A 43 -1.05 7.07 6.58
CA ALA A 43 -0.09 5.99 6.84
C ALA A 43 -0.84 4.85 7.54
N PHE A 44 -0.48 3.62 7.23
CA PHE A 44 -1.06 2.43 7.87
C PHE A 44 0.04 1.44 8.25
N SER A 45 -0.24 0.67 9.30
CA SER A 45 0.53 -0.49 9.70
C SER A 45 -0.42 -1.49 10.36
N THR A 46 -0.43 -2.73 9.88
CA THR A 46 -1.30 -3.77 10.41
C THR A 46 -0.56 -5.10 10.54
N PRO A 47 -0.71 -5.81 11.68
CA PRO A 47 -0.31 -7.21 11.75
C PRO A 47 -1.25 -8.06 10.87
N LEU A 48 -0.70 -9.06 10.20
CA LEU A 48 -1.43 -9.93 9.26
C LEU A 48 -1.50 -11.40 9.70
N GLY A 49 -0.94 -11.73 10.86
CA GLY A 49 -0.89 -13.10 11.37
C GLY A 49 0.42 -13.79 10.98
N GLU A 50 0.35 -15.04 10.53
CA GLU A 50 1.51 -15.82 10.08
C GLU A 50 1.47 -16.03 8.56
N GLY A 51 2.63 -15.95 7.92
CA GLY A 51 2.76 -16.07 6.48
C GLY A 51 4.21 -15.94 6.01
N THR A 52 4.39 -15.79 4.71
CA THR A 52 5.71 -15.57 4.09
C THR A 52 5.98 -14.09 3.87
N ASN A 53 7.24 -13.71 3.66
CA ASN A 53 7.60 -12.34 3.27
C ASN A 53 6.83 -11.89 2.00
N ASN A 54 6.75 -12.75 1.00
CA ASN A 54 6.05 -12.46 -0.26
C ASN A 54 4.55 -12.24 -0.03
N GLN A 55 3.94 -12.97 0.91
CA GLN A 55 2.55 -12.75 1.29
C GLN A 55 2.37 -11.40 1.97
N ALA A 56 3.27 -11.04 2.89
CA ALA A 56 3.22 -9.73 3.56
C ALA A 56 3.26 -8.57 2.55
N GLU A 57 4.10 -8.67 1.52
CA GLU A 57 4.26 -7.67 0.45
C GLU A 57 2.98 -7.50 -0.39
N VAL A 58 2.37 -8.62 -0.80
CA VAL A 58 1.14 -8.61 -1.58
C VAL A 58 -0.02 -8.04 -0.77
N GLU A 59 -0.14 -8.44 0.50
CA GLU A 59 -1.18 -7.93 1.39
C GLU A 59 -1.01 -6.43 1.67
N ALA A 60 0.24 -5.95 1.84
CA ALA A 60 0.51 -4.52 1.98
C ALA A 60 0.06 -3.72 0.75
N ALA A 61 0.33 -4.22 -0.45
CA ALA A 61 -0.14 -3.63 -1.70
C ALA A 61 -1.68 -3.60 -1.81
N ILE A 62 -2.35 -4.70 -1.49
CA ILE A 62 -3.82 -4.80 -1.50
C ILE A 62 -4.44 -3.82 -0.51
N LEU A 63 -3.89 -3.72 0.70
CA LEU A 63 -4.35 -2.77 1.71
C LEU A 63 -4.17 -1.33 1.25
N GLY A 64 -3.01 -0.98 0.68
CA GLY A 64 -2.75 0.35 0.14
C GLY A 64 -3.75 0.75 -0.95
N LEU A 65 -4.04 -0.16 -1.89
CA LEU A 65 -5.05 0.06 -2.93
C LEU A 65 -6.47 0.17 -2.37
N SER A 66 -6.81 -0.66 -1.37
CA SER A 66 -8.11 -0.62 -0.70
C SER A 66 -8.35 0.72 0.01
N TRP A 67 -7.32 1.26 0.67
CA TRP A 67 -7.37 2.61 1.23
C TRP A 67 -7.59 3.68 0.17
N CYS A 68 -6.89 3.61 -0.97
CA CYS A 68 -7.12 4.54 -2.07
C CYS A 68 -8.54 4.45 -2.64
N ALA A 69 -9.09 3.23 -2.78
CA ALA A 69 -10.46 3.03 -3.24
C ALA A 69 -11.48 3.63 -2.25
N ASN A 70 -11.28 3.42 -0.95
CA ASN A 70 -12.12 3.97 0.11
C ASN A 70 -12.07 5.51 0.14
N LEU A 71 -10.90 6.09 -0.12
CA LEU A 71 -10.69 7.54 -0.26
C LEU A 71 -11.13 8.09 -1.63
N ARG A 72 -11.70 7.26 -2.50
CA ARG A 72 -12.19 7.61 -3.84
C ARG A 72 -11.12 8.15 -4.80
N TYR A 73 -9.85 7.79 -4.58
CA TYR A 73 -8.78 8.10 -5.52
C TYR A 73 -8.84 7.17 -6.73
N LYS A 74 -8.87 7.76 -7.93
CA LYS A 74 -8.95 7.02 -9.20
C LYS A 74 -7.59 6.77 -9.87
N ASN A 75 -6.62 7.63 -9.55
CA ASN A 75 -5.30 7.69 -10.16
C ASN A 75 -4.27 7.37 -9.08
N VAL A 76 -3.79 6.14 -9.04
CA VAL A 76 -2.89 5.65 -8.00
C VAL A 76 -1.60 5.11 -8.64
N ILE A 77 -0.47 5.60 -8.17
CA ILE A 77 0.85 5.01 -8.42
C ILE A 77 1.18 4.17 -7.20
N LEU A 78 1.16 2.85 -7.35
CA LEU A 78 1.63 1.93 -6.32
C LEU A 78 3.11 1.61 -6.58
N GLU A 79 3.93 1.80 -5.56
CA GLU A 79 5.36 1.53 -5.55
C GLU A 79 5.64 0.54 -4.41
N VAL A 80 6.13 -0.64 -4.77
CA VAL A 80 6.46 -1.76 -3.87
C VAL A 80 7.94 -2.07 -4.05
N ASP A 81 8.69 -2.26 -2.96
CA ASP A 81 10.13 -2.48 -2.99
C ASP A 81 10.53 -3.97 -3.09
N SER A 82 9.59 -4.85 -3.44
CA SER A 82 9.87 -6.27 -3.63
C SER A 82 10.23 -6.63 -5.08
N GLN A 83 11.38 -7.30 -5.25
CA GLN A 83 11.81 -7.86 -6.55
C GLN A 83 10.81 -8.92 -7.09
N VAL A 84 10.02 -9.54 -6.21
CA VAL A 84 9.04 -10.57 -6.57
C VAL A 84 7.85 -9.96 -7.32
N PHE A 85 7.35 -8.79 -6.91
CA PHE A 85 6.25 -8.11 -7.59
C PHE A 85 6.64 -7.70 -9.02
N GLY A 86 7.89 -7.29 -9.21
CA GLY A 86 8.46 -6.97 -10.53
C GLY A 86 8.49 -8.15 -11.51
N GLY A 87 8.38 -9.40 -11.05
CA GLY A 87 8.28 -10.59 -11.91
C GLY A 87 6.86 -10.88 -12.40
N TRP A 88 5.85 -10.59 -11.58
CA TRP A 88 4.46 -10.99 -11.82
C TRP A 88 3.71 -10.00 -12.72
N PHE A 89 4.12 -8.73 -12.71
CA PHE A 89 3.56 -7.67 -13.55
C PHE A 89 4.33 -7.42 -14.86
N LYS A 90 5.31 -8.26 -15.19
CA LYS A 90 6.05 -8.20 -16.47
C LYS A 90 5.17 -8.69 -17.64
N ASN A 91 4.20 -7.86 -18.02
CA ASN A 91 3.56 -7.84 -19.34
C ASN A 91 3.11 -6.41 -19.69
N ASN A 92 4.07 -5.46 -19.75
CA ASN A 92 3.97 -4.06 -20.22
C ASN A 92 3.95 -2.92 -19.19
N GLN A 93 4.79 -2.95 -18.15
CA GLN A 93 5.16 -1.71 -17.46
C GLN A 93 6.55 -1.78 -16.82
N GLU A 94 7.25 -0.63 -16.83
CA GLU A 94 8.57 -0.41 -16.20
C GLU A 94 8.61 -0.97 -14.77
N PRO A 95 9.74 -1.54 -14.32
CA PRO A 95 9.83 -2.24 -13.04
C PRO A 95 9.54 -1.29 -11.87
N GLY A 96 8.52 -1.62 -11.07
CA GLY A 96 8.25 -0.98 -9.77
C GLY A 96 7.11 0.05 -9.75
N ILE A 97 6.38 0.26 -10.85
CA ILE A 97 5.20 1.13 -10.87
C ILE A 97 3.99 0.36 -11.42
N CYS A 98 3.05 0.03 -10.55
CA CYS A 98 1.72 -0.41 -11.00
C CYS A 98 0.79 0.79 -11.07
N LEU A 99 0.43 1.21 -12.30
CA LEU A 99 -0.61 2.21 -12.51
C LEU A 99 -1.97 1.52 -12.44
N ALA A 100 -2.58 1.52 -11.27
CA ALA A 100 -3.96 1.08 -11.13
C ALA A 100 -4.90 2.27 -11.45
N LYS A 101 -5.67 2.14 -12.55
CA LYS A 101 -6.87 2.95 -12.76
C LYS A 101 -8.08 2.17 -12.24
N CYS A 102 -8.61 2.58 -11.10
CA CYS A 102 -9.86 2.00 -10.59
C CYS A 102 -11.01 2.44 -11.51
N ARG A 103 -11.43 1.57 -12.45
CA ARG A 103 -12.68 1.72 -13.19
C ARG A 103 -13.75 0.99 -12.39
N SER A 104 -14.68 1.76 -11.84
CA SER A 104 -15.89 1.34 -11.11
C SER A 104 -15.69 0.45 -9.88
N CYS A 105 -15.86 1.09 -8.72
CA CYS A 105 -16.26 0.46 -7.47
C CYS A 105 -17.59 -0.31 -7.69
N SER A 106 -17.53 -1.64 -7.73
CA SER A 106 -18.71 -2.49 -7.52
C SER A 106 -18.63 -3.06 -6.11
N THR A 107 -19.39 -2.43 -5.24
CA THR A 107 -19.64 -2.76 -3.84
C THR A 107 -20.04 -4.24 -3.69
N GLN A 108 -19.13 -5.09 -3.23
CA GLN A 108 -19.44 -6.34 -2.50
C GLN A 108 -18.13 -7.02 -2.02
N SER A 109 -17.80 -6.78 -0.75
CA SER A 109 -16.89 -7.53 0.16
C SER A 109 -15.91 -6.64 0.95
N LEU A 110 -16.41 -5.62 1.64
CA LEU A 110 -15.63 -4.88 2.67
C LEU A 110 -16.29 -4.96 4.07
N ASN A 111 -17.00 -6.05 4.36
CA ASN A 111 -17.74 -6.20 5.62
C ASN A 111 -17.02 -7.03 6.70
N SER A 112 -15.71 -7.27 6.59
CA SER A 112 -15.01 -8.12 7.58
C SER A 112 -13.73 -7.52 8.19
N ILE A 113 -13.35 -6.27 7.89
CA ILE A 113 -12.05 -5.70 8.36
C ILE A 113 -12.21 -4.37 9.10
N THR A 114 -13.41 -4.03 9.58
CA THR A 114 -13.68 -2.74 10.28
C THR A 114 -13.69 -2.86 11.81
N SER A 115 -12.77 -3.63 12.39
CA SER A 115 -12.47 -3.53 13.81
C SER A 115 -10.97 -3.62 14.05
N ASN A 116 -10.38 -2.47 14.43
CA ASN A 116 -9.02 -2.30 14.95
C ASN A 116 -7.94 -1.92 13.93
N ALA A 117 -7.95 -0.65 13.50
CA ALA A 117 -6.73 0.13 13.23
C ALA A 117 -7.08 1.61 13.05
N PHE A 118 -7.53 2.27 14.11
CA PHE A 118 -7.51 3.73 14.18
C PHE A 118 -6.36 4.09 15.12
N ILE A 119 -5.18 4.42 14.57
CA ILE A 119 -4.12 5.07 15.33
C ILE A 119 -4.28 6.57 15.06
N PRO A 120 -4.92 7.35 15.96
CA PRO A 120 -4.90 8.79 15.83
C PRO A 120 -3.45 9.27 16.04
N LEU A 121 -2.94 10.03 15.06
CA LEU A 121 -1.66 10.73 15.13
C LEU A 121 -1.73 11.88 16.13
N GLU A 122 -1.82 11.60 17.43
CA GLU A 122 -1.55 12.59 18.47
C GLU A 122 -0.99 11.91 19.72
N ARG A 123 0.34 11.91 19.89
CA ARG A 123 0.97 12.19 21.20
C ARG A 123 2.30 12.93 20.99
N PRO A 124 2.51 14.08 21.66
CA PRO A 124 3.78 14.79 21.64
C PRO A 124 4.82 14.02 22.46
N ILE A 125 6.05 14.05 21.96
CA ILE A 125 7.25 13.54 22.63
C ILE A 125 7.48 14.44 23.85
N MET A 126 7.51 13.86 25.04
CA MET A 126 8.20 14.43 26.21
C MET A 126 9.27 13.42 26.64
#